data_AF-A0A2V5QCC9-F1
#
_entry.id   AF-A0A2V5QCC9-F1
#
_cell.length_a   1.000
_cell.length_b   1.000
_cell.length_c   1.000
_cell.angle_alpha   90.00
_cell.angle_beta   90.00
_cell.angle_gamma   90.00
#
_symmetry.space_group_name_H-M   'P 1'
#
loop_
_entity.id
_entity.type
_entity.pdbx_description
1 polymer ?
#
loop_
_entity_poly.entity_id
_entity_poly.type
_entity_poly.pdbx_seq_one_letter_code
_entity_poly.pdbx_strand_id
1 'polypeptide(L)'
;MSLLPIAPFFLLPSSLVLCYFPPFMRSPEELAREKIDPLLQQCGWILQNRSTINLSASRGVALREALLKDRDEVDYLLFVDGKAIGTVEAKPEAHTL
;
A
#
# COMPACT_ATOMS: atom_id res chain seq x y z
N MET A 1 11.13 21.51 -39.13
CA MET A 1 9.79 22.01 -38.79
C MET A 1 8.85 20.83 -38.74
N SER A 2 8.89 20.07 -37.65
CA SER A 2 8.12 18.83 -37.45
C SER A 2 6.71 19.13 -37.00
N LEU A 3 5.73 18.55 -37.70
CA LEU A 3 4.32 18.54 -37.37
C LEU A 3 4.12 17.79 -36.02
N LEU A 4 3.49 18.44 -35.05
CA LEU A 4 2.99 17.79 -33.83
C LEU A 4 1.65 17.09 -34.15
N PRO A 5 1.40 15.87 -33.64
CA PRO A 5 0.11 15.23 -33.82
C PRO A 5 -0.93 15.88 -32.90
N ILE A 6 -2.02 16.37 -33.51
CA ILE A 6 -3.22 16.84 -32.85
C ILE A 6 -3.87 15.61 -32.20
N ALA A 7 -3.83 15.51 -30.87
CA ALA A 7 -4.62 14.52 -30.14
C ALA A 7 -6.12 14.87 -30.30
N PRO A 8 -7.01 13.88 -30.51
CA PRO A 8 -8.42 14.16 -30.68
C PRO A 8 -9.02 14.64 -29.36
N PHE A 9 -9.64 15.81 -29.40
CA PHE A 9 -10.44 16.37 -28.32
C PHE A 9 -11.69 15.48 -28.16
N PHE A 10 -11.59 14.42 -27.37
CA PHE A 10 -12.73 13.60 -26.98
C PHE A 10 -13.61 14.42 -26.04
N LEU A 11 -14.71 14.97 -26.57
CA LEU A 11 -15.83 15.50 -25.79
C LEU A 11 -16.46 14.35 -25.00
N LEU A 12 -16.05 14.17 -23.75
CA LEU A 12 -16.71 13.25 -22.82
C LEU A 12 -17.93 13.94 -22.17
N PRO A 13 -19.05 13.21 -21.97
CA PRO A 13 -20.25 13.76 -21.36
C PRO A 13 -20.01 14.08 -19.87
N SER A 14 -20.55 15.22 -19.43
CA SER A 14 -20.35 15.87 -18.13
C SER A 14 -20.84 15.10 -16.88
N SER A 15 -21.08 13.79 -16.95
CA SER A 15 -21.63 12.98 -15.84
C SER A 15 -20.73 11.84 -15.36
N LEU A 16 -19.50 11.72 -15.87
CA LEU A 16 -18.53 10.68 -15.44
C LEU A 16 -17.34 11.24 -14.65
N VAL A 17 -17.50 12.37 -13.96
CA VAL A 17 -16.42 12.98 -13.15
C VAL A 17 -16.24 12.27 -11.80
N LEU A 18 -17.15 11.41 -11.35
CA LEU A 18 -17.07 10.81 -10.01
C LEU A 18 -16.19 9.55 -9.88
N CYS A 19 -15.79 8.90 -10.99
CA CYS A 19 -15.10 7.60 -10.92
C CYS A 19 -13.73 7.56 -11.60
N TYR A 20 -13.25 8.66 -12.19
CA TYR A 20 -11.86 8.73 -12.67
C TYR A 20 -10.98 9.24 -11.53
N PHE A 21 -10.61 8.36 -10.61
CA PHE A 21 -9.54 8.63 -9.66
C PHE A 21 -8.22 8.47 -10.42
N PRO A 22 -7.52 9.55 -10.79
CA PRO A 22 -6.24 9.41 -11.46
C PRO A 22 -5.28 8.62 -10.56
N PRO A 23 -4.34 7.82 -11.11
CA PRO A 23 -3.39 6.98 -10.36
C PRO A 23 -2.38 7.77 -9.50
N PHE A 24 -2.66 9.04 -9.23
CA PHE A 24 -1.81 10.00 -8.54
C PHE A 24 -2.41 10.51 -7.22
N MET A 25 -3.63 10.10 -6.87
CA MET A 25 -4.22 10.44 -5.58
C MET A 25 -3.99 9.24 -4.66
N ARG A 26 -3.13 9.43 -3.66
CA ARG A 26 -2.79 8.38 -2.69
C ARG A 26 -4.04 7.95 -1.94
N SER A 27 -4.22 6.65 -1.76
CA SER A 27 -5.35 6.16 -0.95
C SER A 27 -5.15 6.58 0.52
N PRO A 28 -6.24 6.71 1.31
CA PRO A 28 -6.12 6.97 2.75
C PRO A 28 -5.24 5.93 3.47
N GLU A 29 -5.25 4.69 3.00
CA GLU A 29 -4.43 3.59 3.49
C GLU A 29 -2.96 3.79 3.12
N GLU A 30 -2.64 4.23 1.90
CA GLU A 30 -1.27 4.59 1.50
C GLU A 30 -0.72 5.74 2.35
N LEU A 31 -1.53 6.76 2.66
CA LEU A 31 -1.13 7.85 3.56
C LEU A 31 -0.88 7.36 4.99
N ALA A 32 -1.66 6.39 5.47
CA ALA A 32 -1.43 5.76 6.76
C ALA A 32 -0.12 4.95 6.75
N ARG A 33 0.19 4.23 5.66
CA ARG A 33 1.45 3.48 5.51
C ARG A 33 2.69 4.37 5.58
N GLU A 34 2.62 5.61 5.05
CA GLU A 34 3.72 6.58 5.17
C GLU A 34 4.08 6.91 6.63
N LYS A 35 3.12 6.79 7.55
CA LYS A 35 3.34 6.99 8.99
C LYS A 35 3.72 5.70 9.70
N ILE A 36 3.14 4.57 9.31
CA ILE A 36 3.37 3.26 9.95
C ILE A 36 4.76 2.71 9.61
N ASP A 37 5.22 2.87 8.37
CA ASP A 37 6.53 2.42 7.91
C ASP A 37 7.70 2.90 8.78
N PRO A 38 7.89 4.22 9.04
CA PRO A 38 8.98 4.68 9.87
C PRO A 38 8.85 4.21 11.31
N LEU A 39 7.64 4.06 11.85
CA LEU A 39 7.41 3.55 13.21
C LEU A 39 7.86 2.09 13.33
N LEU A 40 7.49 1.24 12.36
CA LEU A 40 7.93 -0.16 12.32
C LEU A 40 9.45 -0.26 12.22
N GLN A 41 10.08 0.54 11.36
CA GLN A 41 11.54 0.58 11.25
C GLN A 41 12.21 1.02 12.56
N GLN A 42 11.68 2.05 13.22
CA GLN A 42 12.18 2.51 14.53
C GLN A 42 12.07 1.43 15.61
N CYS A 43 11.01 0.59 15.55
CA CYS A 43 10.86 -0.57 16.41
C CYS A 43 11.75 -1.76 16.03
N GLY A 44 12.61 -1.63 15.01
CA GLY A 44 13.57 -2.66 14.59
C GLY A 44 13.05 -3.66 13.57
N TRP A 45 11.91 -3.38 12.93
CA TRP A 45 11.36 -4.24 11.89
C TRP A 45 11.99 -3.96 10.52
N ILE A 46 12.35 -5.02 9.79
CA ILE A 46 12.66 -4.92 8.37
C ILE A 46 11.38 -5.01 7.56
N LEU A 47 11.07 -3.94 6.84
CA LEU A 47 9.94 -3.90 5.92
C LEU A 47 10.26 -4.59 4.60
N GLN A 48 9.37 -5.46 4.15
CA GLN A 48 9.49 -6.18 2.88
C GLN A 48 8.17 -6.20 2.13
N ASN A 49 8.23 -6.25 0.81
CA ASN A 49 7.06 -6.41 -0.05
C ASN A 49 6.80 -7.88 -0.34
N ARG A 50 5.54 -8.24 -0.63
CA ARG A 50 5.13 -9.60 -1.01
C ARG A 50 5.96 -10.22 -2.13
N SER A 51 6.42 -9.42 -3.09
CA SER A 51 7.21 -9.88 -4.23
C SER A 51 8.64 -10.30 -3.89
N THR A 52 9.19 -9.86 -2.75
CA THR A 52 10.61 -10.04 -2.40
C THR A 52 10.78 -10.54 -0.96
N ILE A 53 9.92 -11.46 -0.52
CA ILE A 53 9.95 -12.00 0.85
C ILE A 53 11.24 -12.77 1.14
N ASN A 54 11.90 -12.38 2.22
CA ASN A 54 12.96 -13.10 2.91
C ASN A 54 12.73 -13.01 4.42
N LEU A 55 12.04 -14.00 4.99
CA LEU A 55 11.75 -14.05 6.43
C LEU A 55 13.00 -14.23 7.31
N SER A 56 14.13 -14.59 6.71
CA SER A 56 15.42 -14.72 7.40
C SER A 56 16.28 -13.45 7.36
N ALA A 57 15.78 -12.36 6.77
CA ALA A 57 16.52 -11.10 6.66
C ALA A 57 16.82 -10.45 8.02
N SER A 58 15.97 -10.70 9.02
CA SER A 58 16.23 -10.32 10.42
C SER A 58 15.33 -11.10 11.37
N ARG A 59 15.51 -10.86 12.67
CA ARG A 59 14.61 -11.40 13.71
C ARG A 59 13.19 -10.86 13.61
N GLY A 60 12.99 -9.64 13.10
CA GLY A 60 11.67 -9.00 12.99
C GLY A 60 11.40 -8.54 11.56
N VAL A 61 10.50 -9.21 10.85
CA VAL A 61 10.13 -8.88 9.46
C VAL A 61 8.68 -8.45 9.39
N ALA A 62 8.42 -7.28 8.82
CA ALA A 62 7.09 -6.77 8.56
C ALA A 62 6.81 -6.83 7.06
N LEU A 63 5.86 -7.68 6.67
CA LEU A 63 5.50 -7.93 5.28
C LEU A 63 4.31 -7.06 4.88
N ARG A 64 4.49 -6.19 3.88
CA ARG A 64 3.44 -5.32 3.34
C ARG A 64 2.51 -6.08 2.39
N GLU A 65 1.22 -5.73 2.40
CA GLU A 65 0.20 -6.21 1.46
C GLU A 65 0.18 -7.75 1.40
N ALA A 66 0.13 -8.36 2.60
CA ALA A 66 0.20 -9.81 2.73
C ALA A 66 -1.17 -10.43 2.44
N LEU A 67 -1.17 -11.51 1.65
CA LEU A 67 -2.36 -12.32 1.44
C LEU A 67 -2.43 -13.43 2.48
N LEU A 68 -3.54 -13.48 3.20
CA LEU A 68 -3.92 -14.59 4.06
C LEU A 68 -4.70 -15.64 3.25
N LYS A 69 -5.07 -16.73 3.94
CA LYS A 69 -6.01 -17.71 3.38
C LYS A 69 -7.34 -17.02 3.06
N ASP A 70 -8.06 -17.56 2.09
CA ASP A 70 -9.38 -17.05 1.69
C ASP A 70 -9.42 -15.65 1.03
N ARG A 71 -8.25 -15.18 0.56
CA ARG A 71 -8.05 -13.88 -0.12
C ARG A 71 -8.23 -12.65 0.77
N ASP A 72 -8.20 -12.83 2.08
CA ASP A 72 -8.08 -11.70 3.00
C ASP A 72 -6.71 -11.04 2.83
N GLU A 73 -6.70 -9.72 2.66
CA GLU A 73 -5.50 -8.91 2.49
C GLU A 73 -5.29 -8.09 3.76
N VAL A 74 -4.06 -8.10 4.28
CA VAL A 74 -3.68 -7.33 5.47
C VAL A 74 -2.56 -6.37 5.10
N ASP A 75 -2.60 -5.16 5.64
CA ASP A 75 -1.61 -4.14 5.30
C ASP A 75 -0.21 -4.54 5.73
N TYR A 76 -0.07 -5.10 6.93
CA TYR A 76 1.19 -5.66 7.41
C TYR A 76 0.99 -7.00 8.12
N LEU A 77 1.78 -7.99 7.75
CA LEU A 77 1.92 -9.25 8.49
C LEU A 77 3.28 -9.30 9.18
N LEU A 78 3.28 -9.43 10.50
CA LEU A 78 4.49 -9.37 11.32
C LEU A 78 5.04 -10.77 11.61
N PHE A 79 6.35 -10.93 11.44
CA PHE A 79 7.09 -12.17 11.69
C PHE A 79 8.21 -11.97 12.70
N VAL A 80 8.27 -12.82 13.72
CA VAL A 80 9.43 -12.93 14.62
C VAL A 80 10.06 -14.31 14.50
N ASP A 81 11.37 -14.35 14.29
CA ASP A 81 12.14 -15.59 14.09
C ASP A 81 11.49 -16.51 13.03
N GLY A 82 10.98 -15.91 11.95
CA GLY A 82 10.33 -16.60 10.83
C GLY A 82 8.89 -17.07 11.09
N LYS A 83 8.30 -16.77 12.25
CA LYS A 83 6.93 -17.14 12.61
C LYS A 83 6.02 -15.92 12.61
N ALA A 84 4.84 -16.04 11.99
CA ALA A 84 3.84 -14.98 12.03
C ALA A 84 3.34 -14.78 13.47
N ILE A 85 3.35 -13.53 13.94
CA ILE A 85 2.94 -13.17 15.30
C ILE A 85 1.67 -12.30 15.36
N GLY A 86 1.29 -11.68 14.25
CA GLY A 86 0.12 -10.81 14.20
C GLY A 86 0.08 -9.94 12.95
N THR A 87 -0.98 -9.13 12.83
CA THR A 87 -1.20 -8.21 11.72
C THR A 87 -1.33 -6.78 12.22
N VAL A 88 -1.04 -5.81 11.35
CA VAL A 88 -1.31 -4.39 11.57
C VAL A 88 -2.13 -3.92 10.37
N GLU A 89 -3.31 -3.35 10.64
CA GLU A 89 -4.17 -2.75 9.62
C GLU A 89 -3.97 -1.24 9.60
N ALA A 90 -3.70 -0.70 8.42
CA ALA A 90 -3.64 0.74 8.22
C ALA A 90 -5.07 1.29 8.22
N LYS A 91 -5.34 2.29 9.06
CA LYS A 91 -6.64 2.97 9.10
C LYS A 91 -6.51 4.44 8.72
N PRO A 92 -7.53 5.01 8.05
CA PRO A 92 -7.57 6.44 7.79
C PRO A 92 -7.65 7.22 9.10
N GLU A 93 -6.99 8.38 9.15
CA GLU A 93 -6.86 9.21 10.37
C GLU A 93 -8.21 9.72 10.91
N ALA A 94 -9.27 9.66 10.10
CA ALA A 94 -10.60 10.15 10.44
C ALA A 94 -11.48 9.14 11.21
N HIS A 95 -10.98 7.94 11.53
CA HIS A 95 -11.71 6.96 12.35
C HIS A 95 -11.02 6.78 13.71
N THR A 96 -11.63 7.34 14.76
CA THR A 96 -11.26 7.02 16.15
C THR A 96 -11.81 5.63 16.50
N LEU A 97 -11.03 4.86 17.28
CA LEU A 97 -11.28 3.47 17.66
C LEU A 97 -12.59 3.26 18.44
#